data_AF-A0A926TD64-F1
#
_entry.id   AF-A0A926TD64-F1
#
_cell.length_a   1.000
_cell.length_b   1.000
_cell.length_c   1.000
_cell.angle_alpha   90.00
_cell.angle_beta   90.00
_cell.angle_gamma   90.00
#
_symmetry.space_group_name_H-M   'P 1'
#
loop_
_entity.id
_entity.type
_entity.pdbx_description
1 polymer ?
#
loop_
_entity_poly.entity_id
_entity_poly.type
_entity_poly.pdbx_seq_one_letter_code
_entity_poly.pdbx_strand_id
1 'polypeptide(L)' 'MQPLLPEDKLVGRLREVDLREVLNAVFYRVDNGVKWRNLPTDFPAWQTVYGYFRLWIRLEV' A
#
# COMPACT_ATOMS: atom_id res chain seq x y z
N MET A 1 -11.28 -5.28 -19.22
CA MET A 1 -10.63 -4.28 -18.35
C MET A 1 -9.41 -4.96 -17.74
N GLN A 2 -8.20 -4.50 -18.05
CA GLN A 2 -6.97 -5.07 -17.49
C GLN A 2 -6.84 -4.68 -16.01
N PRO A 3 -6.37 -5.59 -15.14
CA PRO A 3 -6.04 -5.23 -13.76
C PRO A 3 -4.89 -4.21 -13.77
N LEU A 4 -5.15 -3.02 -13.21
CA LEU A 4 -4.13 -1.97 -13.04
C LEU A 4 -3.09 -2.34 -11.98
N LEU A 5 -3.43 -3.30 -11.11
CA LEU A 5 -2.60 -3.70 -9.99
C LEU A 5 -1.81 -4.98 -10.33
N PRO A 6 -0.55 -5.09 -9.87
CA PRO A 6 0.26 -6.28 -10.12
C PRO A 6 -0.39 -7.52 -9.52
N GLU A 7 -0.45 -8.57 -10.33
CA GLU A 7 -1.00 -9.88 -9.97
C GLU A 7 -0.33 -10.44 -8.72
N ASP A 8 -1.07 -11.25 -7.96
CA ASP A 8 -0.55 -11.87 -6.75
C ASP A 8 0.64 -12.76 -7.07
N LYS A 9 1.65 -12.72 -6.19
CA LYS A 9 2.82 -13.58 -6.36
C LYS A 9 2.39 -15.03 -6.13
N LEU A 10 2.61 -15.87 -7.13
CA LEU A 10 2.33 -17.32 -7.06
C LEU A 10 3.26 -18.08 -6.08
N VAL A 11 4.33 -17.43 -5.59
CA VAL A 11 5.35 -18.03 -4.72
C VAL A 11 5.72 -17.07 -3.59
N GLY A 12 5.77 -17.57 -2.35
CA GLY A 12 6.07 -16.81 -1.13
C GLY A 12 4.84 -16.61 -0.24
N ARG A 13 4.92 -15.72 0.78
CA ARG A 13 3.76 -15.38 1.60
C ARG A 13 2.72 -14.68 0.72
N LEU A 14 1.52 -15.26 0.65
CA LEU A 14 0.40 -14.69 -0.07
C LEU A 14 0.07 -13.30 0.49
N ARG A 15 -0.34 -12.41 -0.41
CA ARG A 15 -0.73 -11.05 -0.08
C ARG A 15 -2.06 -11.12 0.69
N GLU A 16 -2.01 -10.94 2.00
CA GLU A 16 -3.21 -10.85 2.84
C GLU A 16 -3.85 -9.46 2.79
N VAL A 17 -3.12 -8.47 2.27
CA VAL A 17 -3.52 -7.06 2.26
C VAL A 17 -3.99 -6.66 0.88
N ASP A 18 -5.18 -6.06 0.82
CA ASP A 18 -5.72 -5.46 -0.40
C ASP A 18 -4.86 -4.25 -0.83
N LEU A 19 -4.35 -4.28 -2.06
CA LEU A 19 -3.56 -3.19 -2.62
C LEU A 19 -4.36 -1.89 -2.79
N ARG A 20 -5.68 -1.98 -2.97
CA ARG A 20 -6.54 -0.78 -3.02
C ARG A 20 -6.55 -0.06 -1.67
N GLU A 21 -6.63 -0.82 -0.57
CA GLU A 21 -6.55 -0.26 0.78
C GLU A 21 -5.18 0.36 1.05
N VAL A 22 -4.10 -0.26 0.54
CA VAL A 22 -2.75 0.33 0.60
C VAL A 22 -2.68 1.66 -0.17
N LEU A 23 -3.25 1.73 -1.38
CA LEU A 23 -3.30 2.97 -2.16
C LEU A 23 -4.16 4.04 -1.49
N ASN A 24 -5.34 3.67 -0.97
CA ASN A 24 -6.21 4.57 -0.21
C ASN A 24 -5.47 5.16 0.99
N ALA A 25 -4.72 4.34 1.73
CA ALA A 25 -3.89 4.78 2.84
C ALA A 25 -2.77 5.76 2.41
N VAL A 26 -2.12 5.51 1.26
CA VAL A 26 -1.12 6.42 0.70
C VAL A 26 -1.75 7.75 0.29
N PHE A 27 -2.89 7.73 -0.40
CA PHE A 27 -3.60 8.94 -0.81
C PHE A 27 -4.10 9.74 0.39
N TYR A 28 -4.70 9.07 1.38
CA TYR A 28 -5.11 9.69 2.63
C TYR A 28 -3.93 10.44 3.28
N ARG A 29 -2.76 9.80 3.35
CA ARG A 29 -1.57 10.43 3.91
C ARG A 29 -1.13 11.66 3.13
N VAL A 30 -1.12 11.60 1.80
CA VAL A 30 -0.68 12.72 0.94
C VAL A 30 -1.66 13.89 1.04
N ASP A 31 -2.96 13.61 1.03
CA ASP A 31 -4.02 14.61 1.12
C ASP A 31 -4.06 15.29 2.50
N ASN A 32 -3.94 14.52 3.58
CA ASN A 32 -4.05 15.03 4.96
C ASN A 32 -2.71 15.44 5.58
N GLY A 33 -1.58 15.13 4.94
CA GLY A 33 -0.24 15.47 5.42
C GLY A 33 0.19 14.76 6.71
N VAL A 34 -0.43 13.64 7.07
CA VAL A 34 -0.17 12.96 8.36
C VAL A 34 1.15 12.18 8.37
N LYS A 35 1.72 11.99 9.57
CA LYS A 35 2.86 11.09 9.78
C LYS A 35 2.42 9.64 9.55
N TRP A 36 3.31 8.79 9.05
CA TRP A 36 3.03 7.35 8.84
C TRP A 36 2.48 6.64 10.08
N ARG A 37 2.98 6.98 11.28
CA ARG A 37 2.53 6.36 12.54
C ARG A 37 1.16 6.85 13.02
N ASN A 38 0.66 7.93 12.42
CA ASN A 38 -0.65 8.52 12.73
C ASN A 38 -1.71 8.13 11.69
N LEU A 39 -1.43 7.11 10.87
CA LEU A 39 -2.43 6.58 9.95
C LEU A 39 -3.60 5.99 10.77
N PRO A 40 -4.86 6.23 10.38
CA PRO A 40 -6.02 5.63 11.04
C PRO A 40 -5.94 4.10 11.07
N THR A 41 -6.48 3.50 12.13
CA THR A 41 -6.52 2.03 12.31
C THR A 41 -7.45 1.30 11.34
N ASP A 42 -8.32 2.03 10.63
CA ASP A 42 -9.17 1.46 9.57
C ASP A 42 -8.36 1.03 8.34
N PHE A 43 -7.15 1.57 8.17
CA PHE A 43 -6.24 1.18 7.10
C PHE A 43 -5.31 0.03 7.50
N PRO A 44 -4.69 -0.66 6.52
CA PRO A 44 -3.64 -1.64 6.81
C PRO A 44 -2.52 -1.03 7.65
N ALA A 45 -1.86 -1.87 8.45
CA ALA A 45 -0.78 -1.44 9.33
C ALA A 45 0.25 -0.56 8.59
N TRP A 46 0.61 0.58 9.19
CA TRP A 46 1.45 1.59 8.52
C TRP A 46 2.78 1.03 8.02
N GLN A 47 3.35 0.00 8.67
CA GLN A 47 4.57 -0.67 8.22
C GLN A 47 4.37 -1.35 6.86
N THR A 48 3.20 -1.97 6.66
CA THR A 48 2.83 -2.61 5.40
C THR A 48 2.65 -1.56 4.32
N VAL A 49 1.87 -0.52 4.59
CA VAL A 49 1.63 0.58 3.63
C VAL A 49 2.95 1.23 3.22
N TYR A 50 3.80 1.56 4.20
CA TYR A 50 5.12 2.14 3.94
C TYR A 50 6.05 1.19 3.16
N GLY A 51 5.99 -0.11 3.45
CA GLY A 51 6.74 -1.13 2.71
C GLY A 51 6.37 -1.15 1.22
N TYR A 52 5.08 -1.12 0.90
CA TYR A 52 4.60 -1.01 -0.48
C TYR A 52 4.99 0.31 -1.13
N PHE A 53 4.76 1.43 -0.43
CA PHE A 53 5.14 2.75 -0.93
C PHE A 53 6.63 2.82 -1.31
N ARG A 54 7.51 2.30 -0.44
CA ARG A 54 8.95 2.21 -0.72
C ARG A 54 9.29 1.27 -1.87
N LEU A 55 8.57 0.15 -1.99
CA LEU A 55 8.77 -0.80 -3.08
C LEU A 55 8.43 -0.14 -4.43
N TRP A 56 7.32 0.58 -4.52
CA TRP A 56 6.90 1.25 -5.75
C TRP A 56 7.83 2.38 -6.15
N ILE A 57 8.26 3.22 -5.21
CA ILE A 57 9.29 4.26 -5.49
C ILE A 57 10.56 3.63 -6.05
N ARG A 58 10.99 2.49 -5.52
CA ARG A 58 12.20 1.79 -6.01
C ARG A 58 12.01 1.20 -7.40
N LEU A 59 10.79 0.81 -7.75
CA LEU A 59 10.48 0.20 -9.04
C LEU A 59 10.15 1.23 -10.13
N GLU A 60 10.15 2.53 -9.81
CA GLU A 60 9.77 3.63 -10.72
C GLU A 60 8.40 3.41 -11.38
N VAL A 61 7.48 2.76 -10.65
CA VAL A 61 6.08 2.52 -11.05
C VAL A 61 5.23 3.72 -10.68
#